data_AF-A0AAW9KE70-F1
#
_entry.id   AF-A0AAW9KE70-F1
#
_cell.length_a   1.000
_cell.length_b   1.000
_cell.length_c   1.000
_cell.angle_alpha   90.00
_cell.angle_beta   90.00
_cell.angle_gamma   90.00
#
_symmetry.space_group_name_H-M   'P 1'
#
loop_
_entity.id
_entity.type
_entity.pdbx_description
1 polymer ?
#
loop_
_entity_poly.entity_id
_entity_poly.type
_entity_poly.pdbx_seq_one_letter_code
_entity_poly.pdbx_strand_id
1 'polypeptide(L)' 'MKRVEERFLEYVKINTKSDETTRKTPSTKGQLILAEKLCNELKEIGLKDAKISEHG' A
#
# COMPACT_ATOMS: atom_id res chain seq x y z
N MET A 1 19.51 0.04 1.78
CA MET A 1 18.30 0.87 1.58
C MET A 1 17.99 0.83 0.09
N LYS A 2 16.77 0.43 -0.31
CA LYS A 2 16.39 0.34 -1.74
C LYS A 2 16.41 1.72 -2.39
N ARG A 3 16.80 1.79 -3.67
CA ARG A 3 16.73 3.03 -4.45
C ARG A 3 15.27 3.35 -4.82
N VAL A 4 15.01 4.58 -5.25
CA VAL A 4 13.64 5.05 -5.53
C VAL A 4 13.03 4.29 -6.72
N GLU A 5 13.83 4.01 -7.74
CA GLU A 5 13.46 3.26 -8.93
C GLU A 5 13.07 1.82 -8.61
N GLU A 6 13.74 1.18 -7.66
CA GLU A 6 13.44 -0.20 -7.23
C GLU A 6 12.10 -0.26 -6.51
N ARG A 7 11.84 0.68 -5.59
CA ARG A 7 10.56 0.81 -4.90
C ARG A 7 9.43 1.12 -5.88
N PHE A 8 9.66 2.06 -6.79
CA PHE A 8 8.71 2.41 -7.83
C PHE A 8 8.31 1.18 -8.67
N LEU A 9 9.29 0.42 -9.18
CA LEU A 9 9.05 -0.77 -9.98
C LEU A 9 8.38 -1.91 -9.19
N GLU A 10 8.56 -1.97 -7.87
CA GLU A 10 7.80 -2.90 -7.02
C GLU A 10 6.34 -2.48 -6.84
N TYR A 11 6.07 -1.19 -6.66
CA TYR A 11 4.70 -0.69 -6.41
C TYR A 11 3.84 -0.72 -7.66
N VAL A 12 4.37 -0.35 -8.84
CA VAL A 12 3.61 -0.32 -10.10
C VAL A 12 3.16 -1.71 -10.58
N LYS A 13 3.76 -2.78 -10.06
CA LYS A 13 3.32 -4.17 -10.32
C LYS A 13 2.00 -4.50 -9.61
N ILE A 14 1.59 -3.71 -8.63
CA ILE A 14 0.36 -3.92 -7.86
C ILE A 14 -0.75 -3.10 -8.54
N ASN A 15 -1.76 -3.77 -9.08
CA ASN A 15 -2.92 -3.08 -9.64
C ASN A 15 -3.74 -2.43 -8.51
N THR A 16 -3.66 -1.11 -8.39
CA THR A 16 -4.30 -0.30 -7.35
C THR A 16 -5.43 0.58 -7.88
N LYS A 17 -5.86 0.34 -9.14
CA LYS A 17 -6.93 1.12 -9.77
C LYS A 17 -8.18 1.12 -8.87
N SER A 18 -8.73 2.31 -8.63
CA SER A 18 -9.99 2.48 -7.89
C SER A 18 -11.19 1.97 -8.68
N ASP A 19 -12.24 1.62 -7.95
CA ASP A 19 -13.53 1.25 -8.52
C ASP A 19 -14.65 2.08 -7.88
N GLU A 20 -15.09 3.09 -8.62
CA GLU A 20 -16.15 4.03 -8.23
C GLU A 20 -17.55 3.40 -8.14
N THR A 21 -17.74 2.20 -8.70
CA THR A 21 -19.02 1.49 -8.63
C THR A 21 -19.22 0.82 -7.26
N THR A 22 -18.13 0.65 -6.50
CA THR A 22 -18.17 0.07 -5.17
C THR A 22 -18.46 1.13 -4.11
N ARG A 23 -19.28 0.78 -3.11
CA ARG A 23 -19.47 1.61 -1.90
C ARG A 23 -18.58 1.15 -0.74
N LYS A 24 -17.45 0.53 -1.08
CA LYS A 24 -16.51 -0.05 -0.12
C LYS A 24 -15.27 0.83 -0.02
N THR A 25 -14.64 0.80 1.14
CA THR A 25 -13.37 1.49 1.39
C THR A 25 -12.42 0.49 2.04
N PRO A 26 -11.27 0.17 1.41
CA PRO A 26 -10.85 0.57 0.06
C PRO A 26 -11.78 0.01 -1.03
N SER A 27 -11.83 0.70 -2.17
CA SER A 27 -12.71 0.32 -3.28
C SER A 27 -12.28 -0.98 -3.98
N THR A 28 -10.97 -1.26 -3.98
CA THR A 28 -10.40 -2.47 -4.58
C THR A 28 -9.38 -3.11 -3.66
N LYS A 29 -9.28 -4.44 -3.71
CA LYS A 29 -8.34 -5.21 -2.88
C LYS A 29 -6.88 -4.80 -3.10
N GLY A 30 -6.53 -4.39 -4.32
CA GLY A 30 -5.18 -3.97 -4.67
C GLY A 30 -4.67 -2.77 -3.86
N GLN A 31 -5.57 -1.83 -3.51
CA GLN A 31 -5.24 -0.70 -2.66
C GLN A 31 -4.76 -1.16 -1.27
N LEU A 32 -5.46 -2.14 -0.68
CA LEU A 32 -5.09 -2.71 0.61
C LEU A 32 -3.76 -3.48 0.54
N ILE A 33 -3.53 -4.24 -0.54
CA ILE A 33 -2.26 -4.96 -0.76
C ILE A 33 -1.06 -3.99 -0.79
N LEU A 34 -1.20 -2.85 -1.48
CA LEU A 34 -0.15 -1.84 -1.48
C LEU A 34 0.02 -1.21 -0.09
N ALA A 35 -1.07 -0.89 0.61
CA ALA A 35 -1.02 -0.34 1.96
C ALA A 35 -0.29 -1.27 2.95
N GLU A 36 -0.57 -2.57 2.92
CA GLU A 36 0.11 -3.61 3.71
C GLU A 36 1.62 -3.64 3.44
N LYS A 37 2.01 -3.63 2.17
CA LYS A 37 3.42 -3.57 1.78
C LYS A 37 4.11 -2.32 2.32
N LEU A 38 3.49 -1.15 2.17
CA LEU A 38 4.05 0.12 2.65
C LEU A 38 4.14 0.16 4.17
N CYS A 39 3.13 -0.32 4.90
CA CYS A 39 3.13 -0.39 6.36
C CYS A 39 4.30 -1.26 6.88
N ASN A 40 4.54 -2.41 6.25
CA ASN A 40 5.67 -3.26 6.58
C ASN A 40 7.01 -2.58 6.27
N GLU A 41 7.15 -1.94 5.10
CA GLU A 41 8.36 -1.21 4.75
C GLU A 41 8.64 -0.03 5.71
N LEU A 42 7.61 0.66 6.18
CA LEU A 42 7.72 1.72 7.20
C LEU A 42 8.25 1.16 8.53
N LYS A 43 7.75 0.00 8.95
CA LYS A 43 8.25 -0.68 10.16
C LYS A 43 9.71 -1.13 10.01
N GLU A 44 10.06 -1.67 8.84
CA GLU A 44 11.44 -2.10 8.53
C GLU A 44 12.44 -0.94 8.55
N ILE A 45 12.04 0.27 8.14
CA ILE A 45 12.91 1.46 8.22
C ILE A 45 12.92 2.12 9.62
N GLY A 46 12.19 1.57 10.58
CA GLY A 46 12.24 1.97 11.99
C GLY A 46 11.01 2.72 12.52
N LEU A 47 9.95 2.92 11.71
CA LEU A 47 8.72 3.54 12.17
C LEU A 47 7.82 2.52 12.87
N LYS A 48 7.93 2.43 14.20
CA LYS A 48 7.27 1.39 15.03
C LYS A 48 5.74 1.47 15.02
N ASP A 49 5.19 2.67 14.99
CA ASP A 49 3.75 2.92 15.14
C ASP A 49 2.98 2.96 13.81
N ALA A 50 3.62 2.54 12.71
CA ALA A 50 2.95 2.44 11.41
C ALA A 50 1.80 1.43 11.48
N LYS A 51 0.60 1.86 11.07
CA LYS A 51 -0.62 1.05 11.06
C LYS A 51 -1.52 1.45 9.89
N ILE A 52 -2.36 0.51 9.48
CA ILE A 52 -3.40 0.66 8.46
C ILE A 52 -4.70 0.93 9.21
N SER A 53 -5.49 1.88 8.71
CA SER A 53 -6.75 2.24 9.34
C SER A 53 -7.84 1.19 9.04
N GLU A 54 -9.01 1.32 9.66
CA GLU A 54 -10.17 0.48 9.31
C GLU A 54 -10.64 0.67 7.85
N HIS A 55 -10.20 1.73 7.18
CA HIS A 55 -10.51 2.07 5.80
C HIS A 55 -9.36 1.79 4.82
N GLY A 56 -8.27 1.16 5.27
CA GLY A 56 -6.98 1.18 4.57
C GLY A 56 -6.10 2.29 5.11
#